data_AF-A0A536BUW8-F1
#
_entry.id   AF-A0A536BUW8-F1
#
_cell.length_a   1.000
_cell.length_b   1.000
_cell.length_c   1.000
_cell.angle_alpha   90.00
_cell.angle_beta   90.00
_cell.angle_gamma   90.00
#
_symmetry.space_group_name_H-M   'P 1'
#
loop_
_entity.id
_entity.type
_entity.pdbx_description
1 polymer ?
#
loop_
_entity_poly.entity_id
_entity_poly.type
_entity_poly.pdbx_seq_one_letter_code
_entity_poly.pdbx_strand_id
1 'polypeptide(L)'
;MKVLQEKLSYKGFLYRYIPEKSEFHQPEGVFIICTLWLVNVLAQMGRRDEAEALFSRVTESANDLGLFAEEFDPETGELLGNFPQALTHLSVINAALNLEGRPSGKGRRSGRRDGR
;
A
#
# COMPACT_ATOMS: atom_id res chain seq x y z
N MET A 1 12.30 9.14 1.04
CA MET A 1 12.09 7.68 1.12
C MET A 1 12.81 7.02 2.28
N LYS A 2 14.12 7.23 2.45
CA LYS A 2 14.93 6.56 3.47
C LYS A 2 14.37 6.66 4.90
N VAL A 3 14.04 7.87 5.37
CA VAL A 3 13.51 8.10 6.73
C VAL A 3 12.17 7.38 6.99
N LEU A 4 11.30 7.29 5.98
CA LEU A 4 10.01 6.61 6.10
C LEU A 4 10.25 5.11 6.28
N GLN A 5 11.05 4.52 5.39
CA GLN A 5 11.38 3.10 5.46
C GLN A 5 12.15 2.76 6.74
N GLU A 6 13.07 3.60 7.20
CA GLU A 6 13.81 3.38 8.45
C GLU A 6 12.91 3.39 9.69
N LYS A 7 11.87 4.23 9.72
CA LYS A 7 11.05 4.43 10.92
C LYS A 7 9.77 3.61 10.98
N LEU A 8 9.23 3.23 9.82
CA LEU A 8 7.93 2.58 9.72
C LEU A 8 8.01 1.16 9.18
N SER A 9 9.18 0.70 8.69
CA SER A 9 9.27 -0.66 8.15
C SER A 9 9.39 -1.71 9.23
N TYR A 10 8.61 -2.76 9.07
CA TYR A 10 8.68 -3.97 9.87
C TYR A 10 8.50 -5.19 8.98
N LYS A 11 9.49 -6.08 8.95
CA LYS A 11 9.53 -7.28 8.08
C LYS A 11 9.19 -7.01 6.60
N GLY A 12 9.48 -5.79 6.12
CA GLY A 12 9.23 -5.34 4.75
C GLY A 12 7.82 -4.84 4.47
N PHE A 13 7.01 -4.61 5.50
CA PHE A 13 5.75 -3.89 5.44
C PHE A 13 5.85 -2.58 6.20
N LEU A 14 4.85 -1.71 6.10
CA LEU A 14 4.84 -0.41 6.77
C LEU A 14 3.73 -0.30 7.82
N TYR A 15 4.09 0.22 8.99
CA TYR A 15 3.11 0.79 9.91
C TYR A 15 2.57 2.13 9.41
N ARG A 16 1.36 2.48 9.86
CA ARG A 16 0.76 3.80 9.61
C ARG A 16 1.41 4.91 10.44
N TYR A 17 1.96 4.57 11.59
CA TYR A 17 2.69 5.46 12.50
C TYR A 17 3.78 4.67 13.25
N ILE A 18 4.62 5.36 14.00
CA ILE A 18 5.65 4.71 14.85
C ILE A 18 4.92 4.03 16.03
N PRO A 19 4.91 2.70 16.17
CA PRO A 19 4.09 2.00 17.16
C PRO A 19 4.34 2.48 18.59
N GLU A 20 5.60 2.76 18.94
CA GLU A 20 6.00 3.20 20.29
C GLU A 20 5.48 4.61 20.63
N LYS A 21 4.99 5.35 19.64
CA LYS A 21 4.39 6.69 19.80
C LYS A 21 2.87 6.67 19.66
N SER A 22 2.27 5.49 19.56
CA SER A 22 0.83 5.38 19.44
C SER A 22 0.13 5.76 20.73
N GLU A 23 -0.96 6.52 20.61
CA GLU A 23 -1.91 6.73 21.70
C GLU A 23 -2.90 5.55 21.83
N PHE A 24 -2.92 4.65 20.84
CA PHE A 24 -3.75 3.46 20.83
C PHE A 24 -3.02 2.32 21.54
N HIS A 25 -3.63 1.81 22.62
CA HIS A 25 -3.03 0.83 23.54
C HIS A 25 -3.21 -0.62 23.07
N GLN A 26 -3.53 -0.84 21.78
CA GLN A 26 -3.67 -2.16 21.21
C GLN A 26 -2.44 -2.48 20.34
N PRO A 27 -1.97 -3.73 20.31
CA PRO A 27 -0.96 -4.13 19.33
C PRO A 27 -1.57 -3.98 17.93
N GLU A 28 -1.15 -2.96 17.18
CA GLU A 28 -1.52 -2.80 15.77
C GLU A 28 -0.59 -3.65 14.89
N GLY A 29 -1.16 -4.26 13.85
CA GLY A 29 -0.42 -4.84 12.75
C GLY A 29 0.16 -3.77 11.81
N VAL A 30 0.88 -4.22 10.80
CA VAL A 30 1.29 -3.32 9.70
C VAL A 30 0.08 -2.99 8.83
N PHE A 31 -0.01 -1.76 8.34
CA PHE A 31 -1.12 -1.33 7.49
C PHE A 31 -0.85 -1.69 6.03
N ILE A 32 -1.63 -2.61 5.48
CA ILE A 32 -1.40 -3.14 4.12
C ILE A 32 -1.45 -2.02 3.08
N ILE A 33 -2.42 -1.11 3.20
CA ILE A 33 -2.57 0.04 2.30
C ILE A 33 -1.37 1.00 2.34
N CYS A 34 -0.71 1.19 3.49
CA CYS A 34 0.49 2.02 3.58
C CYS A 34 1.65 1.42 2.78
N THR A 35 1.78 0.09 2.84
CA THR A 35 2.78 -0.64 2.04
C THR A 35 2.48 -0.54 0.54
N LEU A 36 1.22 -0.62 0.13
CA LEU A 36 0.80 -0.43 -1.27
C LEU A 36 1.02 1.01 -1.77
N TRP A 37 0.89 2.02 -0.90
CA TRP A 37 1.28 3.38 -1.26
C TRP A 37 2.78 3.50 -1.51
N LEU A 38 3.62 2.80 -0.76
CA LEU A 38 5.05 2.74 -1.03
C LEU A 38 5.33 2.08 -2.39
N VAL A 39 4.65 0.98 -2.73
CA VAL A 39 4.72 0.37 -4.08
C VAL A 39 4.44 1.42 -5.16
N ASN A 40 3.35 2.18 -5.01
CA ASN A 40 2.96 3.21 -5.97
C ASN A 40 4.01 4.31 -6.12
N VAL A 41 4.64 4.75 -5.02
CA VAL A 41 5.69 5.77 -5.06
C VAL A 41 6.96 5.21 -5.71
N LEU A 42 7.36 3.98 -5.38
CA LEU A 42 8.52 3.33 -6.00
C LEU A 42 8.34 3.21 -7.53
N ALA A 43 7.15 2.76 -7.97
CA ALA A 43 6.80 2.68 -9.38
C ALA A 43 6.90 4.05 -10.08
N GLN A 44 6.35 5.10 -9.46
CA GLN A 44 6.41 6.47 -10.00
C GLN A 44 7.82 7.07 -10.01
N MET A 45 8.70 6.63 -9.11
CA MET A 45 10.12 7.02 -9.09
C MET A 45 10.96 6.26 -10.13
N GLY A 46 10.37 5.35 -10.92
CA GLY A 46 11.10 4.47 -11.84
C GLY A 46 11.86 3.34 -11.15
N ARG A 47 11.69 3.15 -9.83
CA ARG A 47 12.29 2.07 -9.04
C ARG A 47 11.43 0.83 -9.14
N ARG A 48 11.30 0.32 -10.37
CA ARG A 48 10.29 -0.67 -10.74
C ARG A 48 10.53 -2.03 -10.08
N ASP A 49 11.75 -2.53 -10.10
CA ASP A 49 12.09 -3.84 -9.52
C ASP A 49 11.76 -3.90 -8.02
N GLU A 50 12.03 -2.80 -7.29
CA GLU A 50 11.69 -2.68 -5.88
C GLU A 50 10.18 -2.61 -5.64
N ALA A 51 9.45 -1.93 -6.52
CA ALA A 51 8.00 -1.85 -6.46
C ALA A 51 7.36 -3.23 -6.71
N GLU A 52 7.84 -3.97 -7.71
CA GLU A 52 7.35 -5.32 -8.05
C GLU A 52 7.66 -6.32 -6.94
N ALA A 53 8.87 -6.29 -6.37
CA ALA A 53 9.24 -7.14 -5.24
C ALA A 53 8.36 -6.87 -4.00
N LEU A 54 8.11 -5.60 -3.69
CA LEU A 54 7.26 -5.23 -2.57
C LEU A 54 5.78 -5.57 -2.83
N PHE A 55 5.31 -5.39 -4.06
CA PHE A 55 3.95 -5.76 -4.46
C PHE A 55 3.71 -7.26 -4.32
N SER A 56 4.64 -8.10 -4.80
CA SER A 56 4.58 -9.56 -4.66
C SER A 56 4.45 -9.97 -3.19
N ARG A 57 5.30 -9.39 -2.32
CA ARG A 57 5.24 -9.62 -0.87
C ARG A 57 3.89 -9.26 -0.27
N VAL A 58 3.31 -8.13 -0.67
CA VAL A 58 1.98 -7.73 -0.18
C VAL A 58 0.91 -8.72 -0.65
N THR A 59 0.94 -9.15 -1.91
CA THR A 59 -0.07 -10.09 -2.41
C THR A 59 -0.03 -11.46 -1.76
N GLU A 60 1.12 -11.87 -1.21
CA GLU A 60 1.27 -13.10 -0.42
C GLU A 60 0.56 -13.03 0.94
N SER A 61 0.21 -11.83 1.43
CA SER A 61 -0.54 -11.66 2.68
C SER A 61 -2.05 -11.81 2.52
N ALA A 62 -2.55 -12.07 1.30
CA ALA A 62 -3.97 -12.32 1.09
C ALA A 62 -4.36 -13.69 1.66
N ASN A 63 -5.63 -13.87 2.01
CA ASN A 63 -6.12 -15.22 2.29
C ASN A 63 -6.23 -16.06 1.00
N ASP A 64 -6.65 -17.31 1.14
CA ASP A 64 -6.89 -18.27 0.07
C ASP A 64 -7.91 -17.81 -1.00
N LEU A 65 -8.79 -16.86 -0.66
CA LEU A 65 -9.74 -16.23 -1.58
C LEU A 65 -9.18 -14.96 -2.25
N GLY A 66 -7.94 -14.56 -1.94
CA GLY A 66 -7.34 -13.31 -2.43
C GLY A 66 -7.86 -12.06 -1.73
N LEU A 67 -8.42 -12.19 -0.53
CA LEU A 67 -8.96 -11.08 0.25
C LEU A 67 -7.93 -10.54 1.24
N PHE A 68 -7.96 -9.21 1.41
CA PHE A 68 -7.09 -8.49 2.33
C PHE A 68 -7.88 -7.88 3.50
N ALA A 69 -7.24 -7.82 4.67
CA ALA A 69 -7.70 -7.02 5.79
C ALA A 69 -7.13 -5.59 5.75
N GLU A 70 -7.43 -4.82 6.78
CA GLU A 70 -6.84 -3.52 7.02
C GLU A 70 -5.37 -3.64 7.46
N GLU A 71 -5.14 -4.55 8.40
CA GLU A 71 -3.85 -4.81 9.04
C GLU A 71 -3.41 -6.25 8.79
N PHE A 72 -2.10 -6.47 8.89
CA PHE A 72 -1.47 -7.77 8.82
C PHE A 72 -0.46 -7.89 9.95
N ASP A 73 -0.32 -9.07 10.55
CA ASP A 73 0.79 -9.36 11.44
C ASP A 73 1.85 -10.19 10.69
N PRO A 74 3.02 -9.61 10.37
CA PRO A 74 4.08 -10.32 9.67
C PRO A 74 4.79 -11.42 10.49
N GLU A 75 4.58 -11.49 11.81
CA GLU A 75 5.15 -12.57 12.64
C GLU A 75 4.27 -13.81 12.62
N THR A 76 2.95 -13.63 12.73
CA THR A 76 1.99 -14.73 12.85
C THR A 76 1.32 -15.08 11.51
N GLY A 77 1.29 -14.15 10.56
CA GLY A 77 0.51 -14.27 9.32
C GLY A 77 -0.97 -13.93 9.49
N GLU A 78 -1.38 -13.38 10.63
CA GLU A 78 -2.78 -13.06 10.89
C GLU A 78 -3.24 -11.81 10.14
N LEU A 79 -4.47 -11.89 9.61
CA LEU A 79 -5.20 -10.76 9.08
C LEU A 79 -5.95 -10.07 10.23
N LEU A 80 -5.70 -8.78 10.42
CA LEU A 80 -6.16 -8.01 11.56
C LEU A 80 -7.06 -6.83 11.14
N GLY A 81 -7.90 -6.39 12.07
CA GLY A 81 -8.81 -5.26 11.84
C GLY A 81 -9.95 -5.59 10.89
N ASN A 82 -10.37 -4.60 10.09
CA ASN A 82 -11.51 -4.75 9.20
C ASN A 82 -11.23 -5.78 8.08
N PHE A 83 -12.15 -6.72 7.89
CA PHE A 83 -12.04 -7.74 6.85
C PHE A 83 -13.40 -8.08 6.20
N PRO A 84 -13.51 -8.13 4.86
CA PRO A 84 -12.52 -7.67 3.88
C PRO A 84 -12.46 -6.14 3.82
N GLN A 85 -11.26 -5.56 3.68
CA GLN A 85 -11.11 -4.10 3.66
C GLN A 85 -11.10 -3.55 2.24
N ALA A 86 -12.21 -2.94 1.81
CA ALA A 86 -12.38 -2.36 0.47
C ALA A 86 -11.27 -1.39 0.05
N LEU A 87 -10.78 -0.53 0.95
CA LEU A 87 -9.72 0.43 0.63
C LEU A 87 -8.38 -0.24 0.33
N THR A 88 -8.07 -1.34 1.04
CA THR A 88 -6.87 -2.14 0.76
C THR A 88 -6.96 -2.75 -0.64
N HIS A 89 -8.10 -3.35 -0.99
CA HIS A 89 -8.32 -3.93 -2.32
C HIS A 89 -8.23 -2.87 -3.43
N LEU A 90 -8.79 -1.69 -3.22
CA LEU A 90 -8.67 -0.57 -4.17
C LEU A 90 -7.20 -0.18 -4.38
N SER A 91 -6.40 -0.17 -3.30
CA SER A 91 -4.98 0.14 -3.40
C SER A 91 -4.17 -0.97 -4.10
N VAL A 92 -4.57 -2.24 -4.00
CA VAL A 92 -3.97 -3.35 -4.77
C VAL A 92 -4.21 -3.16 -6.26
N ILE A 93 -5.45 -2.86 -6.66
CA ILE A 93 -5.81 -2.59 -8.06
C ILE A 93 -5.01 -1.40 -8.61
N ASN A 94 -4.94 -0.31 -7.85
CA ASN A 94 -4.17 0.87 -8.27
C ASN A 94 -2.67 0.58 -8.41
N ALA A 95 -2.09 -0.21 -7.50
CA ALA A 95 -0.69 -0.63 -7.58
C ALA A 95 -0.42 -1.50 -8.81
N ALA A 96 -1.28 -2.49 -9.09
CA ALA A 96 -1.18 -3.32 -10.29
C ALA A 96 -1.24 -2.46 -11.57
N LEU A 97 -2.21 -1.53 -11.66
CA LEU A 97 -2.36 -0.62 -12.79
C LEU A 97 -1.14 0.30 -12.97
N ASN A 98 -0.59 0.84 -11.88
CA ASN A 98 0.61 1.67 -11.92
C ASN A 98 1.84 0.86 -12.37
N LEU A 99 1.99 -0.37 -11.88
CA LEU A 99 3.03 -1.29 -12.34
C LEU A 99 2.84 -1.62 -13.82
N GLU A 100 1.64 -1.81 -14.34
CA GLU A 100 1.42 -2.01 -15.79
C GLU A 100 1.73 -0.77 -16.66
N GLY A 101 2.13 0.36 -16.07
CA GLY A 101 2.31 1.62 -16.79
C GLY A 101 0.98 2.25 -17.22
N ARG A 102 -0.13 1.84 -16.59
CA ARG A 102 -1.50 2.31 -16.83
C ARG A 102 -2.01 3.04 -15.59
N PRO A 103 -1.49 4.23 -15.27
CA PRO A 103 -1.83 4.89 -14.03
C PRO A 103 -3.34 5.09 -13.88
N SER A 104 -3.89 4.66 -12.75
CA SER A 104 -5.30 4.79 -12.41
C SER A 104 -5.61 6.28 -12.23
N GLY A 105 -6.18 6.90 -13.27
CA GLY A 105 -6.62 8.30 -13.24
C GLY A 105 -5.61 9.29 -13.80
N LYS A 106 -5.66 9.51 -15.12
CA LYS A 106 -5.44 10.87 -15.63
C LYS A 106 -6.68 11.67 -15.27
N GLY A 107 -6.60 12.56 -14.28
CA GLY A 107 -7.60 13.61 -14.15
C GLY A 107 -7.72 14.28 -15.52
N ARG A 108 -8.89 14.18 -16.17
CA ARG A 108 -9.21 15.00 -17.33
C ARG A 108 -9.14 16.44 -16.84
N ARG A 109 -7.99 17.10 -17.02
CA ARG A 109 -7.96 18.56 -17.08
C ARG A 109 -8.81 18.91 -18.28
N SER A 110 -10.09 19.18 -18.04
CA SER A 110 -10.99 19.76 -19.02
C SER A 110 -10.29 21.00 -19.56
N GLY A 111 -9.85 20.94 -20.80
CA GLY A 111 -9.31 22.08 -21.51
C GLY A 111 -10.39 23.15 -21.53
N ARG A 112 -10.16 24.23 -20.78
CA ARG A 112 -10.91 25.46 -20.95
C ARG A 112 -10.47 26.03 -22.30
N ARG A 113 -11.29 25.75 -23.32
CA ARG A 113 -11.30 26.54 -24.56
C ARG A 113 -11.89 27.90 -24.19
N ASP A 114 -11.08 28.94 -24.30
CA ASP A 114 -11.48 30.26 -24.76
C ASP A 114 -10.45 30.63 -25.83
N GLY A 115 -10.78 31.02 -27.07
CA GLY A 115 -12.05 31.53 -27.56
C GLY A 115 -11.86 32.95 -28.09
N ARG A 116 -11.14 33.10 -29.21
CA ARG A 116 -10.93 34.31 -30.02
C ARG A 116 -10.16 35.47 -29.41
#